data_AF-A0A1H1LUF2-F1
#
_entry.id   AF-A0A1H1LUF2-F1
#
_cell.length_a   1.000
_cell.length_b   1.000
_cell.length_c   1.000
_cell.angle_alpha   90.00
_cell.angle_beta   90.00
_cell.angle_gamma   90.00
#
_symmetry.space_group_name_H-M   'P 1'
#
loop_
_entity.id
_entity.type
_entity.pdbx_description
1 polymer ?
#
loop_
_entity_poly.entity_id
_entity_poly.type
_entity_poly.pdbx_seq_one_letter_code
_entity_poly.pdbx_strand_id
1 'polypeptide(L)'
;MKSVPQFVSALVVAAALTLGGCSPGDAEEADIEPGQSAEIPGGDFDSTDELGDFLIDSIDAVHVHRESESNPDFNHETDVDRLHVEFPSQGQPNTDKKATADAVQAAGSAAFDYEVLMVTGTTDAGTWSYIYGIETVEEVTGNGSVVEADTVWKSADQDFDSVHR
;
A
#
# COMPACT_ATOMS: atom_id res chain seq x y z
N MET A 1 63.10 -2.67 21.51
CA MET A 1 61.84 -2.79 22.27
C MET A 1 61.34 -4.23 22.20
N LYS A 2 61.05 -4.83 23.37
CA LYS A 2 60.18 -5.98 23.72
C LYS A 2 60.13 -7.30 22.90
N SER A 3 60.53 -8.37 23.61
CA SER A 3 60.02 -9.76 23.75
C SER A 3 59.39 -10.59 22.60
N VAL A 4 60.10 -11.68 22.32
CA VAL A 4 59.83 -13.15 22.15
C VAL A 4 58.40 -13.76 22.43
N PRO A 5 58.11 -15.08 22.18
CA PRO A 5 57.36 -15.63 21.03
C PRO A 5 56.23 -16.67 21.42
N GLN A 6 55.71 -17.40 20.41
CA GLN A 6 55.06 -18.75 20.43
C GLN A 6 53.67 -18.98 21.09
N PHE A 7 52.85 -19.83 20.43
CA PHE A 7 51.92 -20.91 20.88
C PHE A 7 50.79 -21.05 19.81
N VAL A 8 50.76 -22.06 18.91
CA VAL A 8 50.42 -23.50 19.02
C VAL A 8 48.89 -23.80 18.92
N SER A 9 48.58 -24.71 17.98
CA SER A 9 47.39 -25.60 17.83
C SER A 9 46.02 -24.97 17.54
N ALA A 10 45.33 -25.28 16.44
CA ALA A 10 44.77 -26.56 15.95
C ALA A 10 43.51 -27.02 16.72
N LEU A 11 42.62 -27.71 15.99
CA LEU A 11 41.38 -28.42 16.41
C LEU A 11 40.12 -27.52 16.51
N VAL A 12 38.92 -27.83 15.99
CA VAL A 12 38.24 -29.08 15.58
C VAL A 12 37.17 -28.75 14.52
N VAL A 13 37.02 -29.60 13.50
CA VAL A 13 35.81 -29.74 12.68
C VAL A 13 34.75 -30.52 13.47
N ALA A 14 33.54 -30.00 13.62
CA ALA A 14 32.39 -30.81 13.99
C ALA A 14 31.13 -30.34 13.25
N ALA A 15 30.70 -31.17 12.30
CA ALA A 15 29.41 -31.12 11.64
C ALA A 15 28.28 -31.36 12.64
N ALA A 16 27.18 -30.61 12.50
CA ALA A 16 25.81 -31.08 12.69
C ALA A 16 24.86 -29.88 12.55
N LEU A 17 24.37 -29.62 11.33
CA LEU A 17 23.01 -29.09 11.20
C LEU A 17 22.23 -30.12 10.40
N THR A 18 21.52 -30.90 11.20
CA THR A 18 20.52 -31.87 10.83
C THR A 18 19.59 -31.29 9.77
N LEU A 19 19.42 -32.06 8.70
CA LEU A 19 18.25 -32.02 7.81
C LEU A 19 16.97 -32.16 8.65
N GLY A 20 16.46 -31.03 9.12
CA GLY A 20 15.08 -30.89 9.58
C GLY A 20 14.36 -30.11 8.49
N GLY A 21 13.40 -30.75 7.83
CA GLY A 21 12.59 -30.11 6.80
C GLY A 21 11.85 -28.91 7.38
N CYS A 22 12.33 -27.71 7.09
CA CYS A 22 11.46 -26.56 6.97
C CYS A 22 10.97 -26.60 5.53
N SER A 23 9.72 -27.01 5.35
CA SER A 23 8.93 -26.44 4.27
C SER A 23 9.13 -24.93 4.39
N PRO A 24 9.50 -24.20 3.32
CA PRO A 24 9.23 -22.77 3.31
C PRO A 24 7.70 -22.68 3.33
N GLY A 25 7.12 -22.65 4.53
CA GLY A 25 5.84 -21.97 4.66
C GLY A 25 6.15 -20.56 4.21
N ASP A 26 5.39 -20.07 3.24
CA ASP A 26 5.41 -18.68 2.82
C ASP A 26 5.56 -17.84 4.09
N ALA A 27 6.69 -17.13 4.20
CA ALA A 27 6.89 -16.27 5.33
C ALA A 27 5.78 -15.23 5.23
N GLU A 28 4.79 -15.29 6.12
CA GLU A 28 3.81 -14.22 6.26
C GLU A 28 4.61 -12.92 6.34
N GLU A 29 4.39 -12.03 5.38
CA GLU A 29 5.06 -10.73 5.40
C GLU A 29 4.74 -10.06 6.73
N ALA A 30 5.78 -9.49 7.35
CA ALA A 30 5.61 -8.82 8.61
C ALA A 30 5.00 -7.44 8.37
N ASP A 31 4.00 -7.08 9.19
CA ASP A 31 3.44 -5.73 9.19
C ASP A 31 4.54 -4.68 9.45
N ILE A 32 4.44 -3.55 8.79
CA ILE A 32 5.39 -2.44 8.93
C ILE A 32 5.21 -1.69 10.26
N GLU A 33 6.19 -0.86 10.62
CA GLU A 33 6.06 0.02 11.78
C GLU A 33 4.93 1.04 11.58
N PRO A 34 4.17 1.39 12.63
CA PRO A 34 3.10 2.38 12.54
C PRO A 34 3.63 3.79 12.25
N GLY A 35 2.78 4.64 11.71
CA GLY A 35 3.10 6.06 11.48
C GLY A 35 4.03 6.32 10.29
N GLN A 36 4.05 5.43 9.29
CA GLN A 36 4.69 5.75 8.01
C GLN A 36 3.89 6.84 7.28
N SER A 37 4.61 7.76 6.66
CA SER A 37 4.05 8.81 5.81
C SER A 37 3.99 8.34 4.35
N ALA A 38 3.07 8.90 3.57
CA ALA A 38 2.91 8.58 2.16
C ALA A 38 4.09 9.07 1.31
N GLU A 39 4.34 8.40 0.17
CA GLU A 39 5.30 8.88 -0.83
C GLU A 39 4.72 10.05 -1.61
N ILE A 40 5.49 11.13 -1.78
CA ILE A 40 5.06 12.32 -2.52
C ILE A 40 5.39 12.15 -4.02
N PRO A 41 4.39 12.23 -4.92
CA PRO A 41 4.63 12.26 -6.35
C PRO A 41 5.57 13.39 -6.78
N GLY A 42 6.46 13.11 -7.73
CA GLY A 42 7.36 14.12 -8.31
C GLY A 42 6.69 15.09 -9.30
N GLY A 43 5.43 14.83 -9.64
CA GLY A 43 4.61 15.59 -10.59
C GLY A 43 3.19 15.05 -10.62
N ASP A 44 2.36 15.63 -11.49
CA ASP A 44 0.97 15.24 -11.66
C ASP A 44 0.85 14.04 -12.63
N PHE A 45 -0.24 13.28 -12.51
CA PHE A 45 -0.54 12.10 -13.35
C PHE A 45 -1.65 12.42 -14.36
N ASP A 46 -1.40 12.22 -15.66
CA ASP A 46 -2.37 12.51 -16.71
C ASP A 46 -3.33 11.34 -16.97
N SER A 47 -3.07 10.15 -16.40
CA SER A 47 -3.89 8.94 -16.57
C SER A 47 -3.84 8.00 -15.36
N THR A 48 -4.81 7.08 -15.29
CA THR A 48 -4.85 6.00 -14.29
C THR A 48 -3.67 5.03 -14.42
N ASP A 49 -3.17 4.80 -15.64
CA ASP A 49 -1.97 3.99 -15.89
C ASP A 49 -0.72 4.62 -15.24
N GLU A 50 -0.50 5.94 -15.43
CA GLU A 50 0.65 6.64 -14.82
C GLU A 50 0.58 6.68 -13.29
N LEU A 51 -0.62 6.84 -12.74
CA LEU A 51 -0.86 6.78 -11.30
C LEU A 51 -0.58 5.36 -10.77
N GLY A 52 -1.04 4.33 -11.47
CA GLY A 52 -0.76 2.92 -11.14
C GLY A 52 0.72 2.58 -11.18
N ASP A 53 1.44 3.06 -12.20
CA ASP A 53 2.89 2.89 -12.33
C ASP A 53 3.67 3.56 -11.17
N PHE A 54 3.15 4.64 -10.59
CA PHE A 54 3.73 5.23 -9.39
C PHE A 54 3.46 4.38 -8.14
N LEU A 55 2.22 3.90 -7.98
CA LEU A 55 1.83 3.13 -6.79
C LEU A 55 2.44 1.74 -6.73
N ILE A 56 2.82 1.14 -7.86
CA ILE A 56 3.38 -0.23 -7.88
C ILE A 56 4.72 -0.34 -7.12
N ASP A 57 5.42 0.78 -6.92
CA ASP A 57 6.66 0.83 -6.14
C ASP A 57 6.43 0.63 -4.64
N SER A 58 5.22 0.93 -4.13
CA SER A 58 4.88 0.83 -2.71
C SER A 58 3.73 -0.13 -2.38
N ILE A 59 2.88 -0.45 -3.37
CA ILE A 59 1.71 -1.33 -3.23
C ILE A 59 1.84 -2.47 -4.23
N ASP A 60 2.07 -3.69 -3.73
CA ASP A 60 2.22 -4.86 -4.59
C ASP A 60 0.93 -5.18 -5.33
N ALA A 61 1.06 -5.51 -6.61
CA ALA A 61 -0.04 -5.86 -7.52
C ALA A 61 -1.23 -4.87 -7.48
N VAL A 62 -0.95 -3.57 -7.34
CA VAL A 62 -1.97 -2.52 -7.37
C VAL A 62 -2.62 -2.42 -8.76
N HIS A 63 -3.93 -2.18 -8.76
CA HIS A 63 -4.74 -1.90 -9.93
C HIS A 63 -5.45 -0.57 -9.76
N VAL A 64 -5.29 0.31 -10.74
CA VAL A 64 -5.93 1.64 -10.76
C VAL A 64 -6.81 1.74 -11.99
N HIS A 65 -8.05 2.16 -11.82
CA HIS A 65 -8.95 2.47 -12.93
C HIS A 65 -10.03 3.45 -12.51
N ARG A 66 -10.72 4.05 -13.47
CA ARG A 66 -11.98 4.75 -13.23
C ARG A 66 -13.18 3.88 -13.57
N GLU A 67 -14.29 4.09 -12.87
CA GLU A 67 -15.57 3.46 -13.20
C GLU A 67 -15.96 3.75 -14.67
N SER A 68 -15.72 4.97 -15.14
CA SER A 68 -15.96 5.34 -16.54
C SER A 68 -15.11 4.59 -17.58
N GLU A 69 -13.98 4.00 -17.16
CA GLU A 69 -13.07 3.23 -18.02
C GLU A 69 -13.46 1.74 -18.06
N SER A 70 -14.01 1.23 -16.96
CA SER A 70 -14.34 -0.18 -16.79
C SER A 70 -15.80 -0.51 -17.11
N ASN A 71 -16.70 0.48 -17.05
CA ASN A 71 -18.13 0.30 -17.23
C ASN A 71 -18.62 0.85 -18.59
N PRO A 72 -19.02 -0.03 -19.54
CA PRO A 72 -19.46 0.40 -20.87
C PRO A 72 -20.80 1.15 -20.88
N ASP A 73 -21.57 1.06 -19.80
CA ASP A 73 -22.86 1.72 -19.63
C ASP A 73 -22.76 3.02 -18.81
N PHE A 74 -21.54 3.45 -18.44
CA PHE A 74 -21.31 4.64 -17.62
C PHE A 74 -21.86 5.91 -18.28
N ASN A 75 -22.62 6.68 -17.50
CA ASN A 75 -23.17 7.95 -17.92
C ASN A 75 -22.55 9.12 -17.15
N HIS A 76 -21.66 9.87 -17.81
CA HIS A 76 -21.00 11.06 -17.27
C HIS A 76 -21.96 12.17 -16.77
N GLU A 77 -23.25 12.15 -17.14
CA GLU A 77 -24.22 13.14 -16.65
C GLU A 77 -24.89 12.75 -15.32
N THR A 78 -24.89 11.46 -14.97
CA THR A 78 -25.68 10.94 -13.83
C THR A 78 -24.91 10.08 -12.86
N ASP A 79 -23.81 9.49 -13.32
CA ASP A 79 -23.05 8.52 -12.57
C ASP A 79 -21.83 9.18 -11.96
N VAL A 80 -21.51 8.80 -10.73
CA VAL A 80 -20.34 9.31 -10.01
C VAL A 80 -19.11 8.64 -10.57
N ASP A 81 -18.17 9.40 -11.12
CA ASP A 81 -16.92 8.83 -11.63
C ASP A 81 -15.96 8.52 -10.47
N ARG A 82 -15.82 7.24 -10.16
CA ARG A 82 -14.99 6.77 -9.04
C ARG A 82 -13.63 6.37 -9.55
N LEU A 83 -12.58 6.89 -8.91
CA LEU A 83 -11.23 6.37 -9.04
C LEU A 83 -11.06 5.19 -8.07
N HIS A 84 -10.80 4.01 -8.60
CA HIS A 84 -10.55 2.81 -7.82
C HIS A 84 -9.06 2.55 -7.72
N VAL A 85 -8.59 2.25 -6.51
CA VAL A 85 -7.25 1.72 -6.22
C VAL A 85 -7.44 0.42 -5.45
N GLU A 86 -7.16 -0.70 -6.11
CA GLU A 86 -7.43 -2.04 -5.59
C GLU A 86 -6.14 -2.84 -5.48
N PHE A 87 -5.94 -3.58 -4.39
CA PHE A 87 -4.76 -4.41 -4.20
C PHE A 87 -5.04 -5.64 -3.31
N PRO A 88 -4.25 -6.73 -3.46
CA PRO A 88 -4.30 -7.83 -2.51
C PRO A 88 -3.72 -7.39 -1.15
N SER A 89 -4.51 -7.55 -0.09
CA SER A 89 -4.11 -7.24 1.28
C SER A 89 -3.82 -8.53 2.04
N GLN A 90 -2.71 -8.54 2.78
CA GLN A 90 -2.37 -9.62 3.70
C GLN A 90 -3.02 -9.42 5.10
N GLY A 91 -3.92 -8.43 5.24
CA GLY A 91 -4.58 -8.10 6.52
C GLY A 91 -3.63 -7.50 7.55
N GLN A 92 -2.52 -6.90 7.11
CA GLN A 92 -1.52 -6.25 7.93
C GLN A 92 -1.91 -4.77 8.16
N PRO A 93 -2.34 -4.38 9.36
CA PRO A 93 -3.01 -3.10 9.54
C PRO A 93 -2.16 -1.87 9.21
N ASN A 94 -0.86 -1.86 9.49
CA ASN A 94 -0.03 -0.68 9.19
C ASN A 94 0.36 -0.64 7.72
N THR A 95 0.62 -1.80 7.11
CA THR A 95 0.84 -1.94 5.66
C THR A 95 -0.37 -1.44 4.88
N ASP A 96 -1.57 -1.91 5.23
CA ASP A 96 -2.81 -1.47 4.59
C ASP A 96 -3.01 0.05 4.75
N LYS A 97 -2.75 0.60 5.95
CA LYS A 97 -2.81 2.05 6.19
C LYS A 97 -1.84 2.83 5.32
N LYS A 98 -0.61 2.35 5.16
CA LYS A 98 0.38 3.00 4.30
C LYS A 98 -0.04 2.95 2.85
N ALA A 99 -0.54 1.81 2.36
CA ALA A 99 -1.07 1.69 1.01
C ALA A 99 -2.22 2.67 0.76
N THR A 100 -3.15 2.80 1.71
CA THR A 100 -4.22 3.82 1.62
C THR A 100 -3.67 5.24 1.65
N ALA A 101 -2.67 5.53 2.48
CA ALA A 101 -2.02 6.84 2.52
C ALA A 101 -1.38 7.19 1.16
N ASP A 102 -0.68 6.24 0.55
CA ASP A 102 -0.05 6.39 -0.77
C ASP A 102 -1.10 6.61 -1.87
N ALA A 103 -2.18 5.82 -1.86
CA ALA A 103 -3.28 5.98 -2.80
C ALA A 103 -3.93 7.37 -2.71
N VAL A 104 -4.19 7.85 -1.49
CA VAL A 104 -4.73 9.21 -1.26
C VAL A 104 -3.73 10.28 -1.72
N GLN A 105 -2.46 10.12 -1.39
CA GLN A 105 -1.40 11.07 -1.76
C GLN A 105 -1.22 11.14 -3.29
N ALA A 106 -1.27 10.01 -3.99
CA ALA A 106 -1.18 9.93 -5.44
C ALA A 106 -2.43 10.49 -6.12
N ALA A 107 -3.63 10.18 -5.61
CA ALA A 107 -4.88 10.71 -6.15
C ALA A 107 -4.99 12.23 -6.03
N GLY A 108 -4.39 12.84 -5.00
CA GLY A 108 -4.27 14.30 -4.90
C GLY A 108 -3.38 14.96 -5.96
N SER A 109 -2.61 14.17 -6.70
CA SER A 109 -1.77 14.60 -7.84
C SER A 109 -2.35 14.17 -9.19
N ALA A 110 -3.57 13.65 -9.26
CA ALA A 110 -4.21 13.34 -10.54
C ALA A 110 -4.61 14.62 -11.27
N ALA A 111 -4.23 14.73 -12.54
CA ALA A 111 -4.63 15.82 -13.45
C ALA A 111 -5.90 15.52 -14.25
N PHE A 112 -6.46 14.32 -14.08
CA PHE A 112 -7.72 13.88 -14.67
C PHE A 112 -8.87 13.96 -13.67
N ASP A 113 -10.09 14.10 -14.21
CA ASP A 113 -11.29 14.23 -13.39
C ASP A 113 -11.70 12.88 -12.75
N TYR A 114 -12.04 12.94 -11.47
CA TYR A 114 -12.77 11.94 -10.68
C TYR A 114 -13.55 12.65 -9.57
N GLU A 115 -14.59 12.04 -9.03
CA GLU A 115 -15.41 12.65 -7.96
C GLU A 115 -15.13 12.03 -6.59
N VAL A 116 -14.80 10.75 -6.58
CA VAL A 116 -14.60 9.95 -5.36
C VAL A 116 -13.44 8.99 -5.57
N LEU A 117 -12.56 8.88 -4.58
CA LEU A 117 -11.54 7.85 -4.50
C LEU A 117 -12.06 6.69 -3.64
N MET A 118 -11.96 5.48 -4.17
CA MET A 118 -12.21 4.23 -3.47
C MET A 118 -10.92 3.41 -3.37
N VAL A 119 -10.46 3.15 -2.15
CA VAL A 119 -9.28 2.30 -1.90
C VAL A 119 -9.74 0.98 -1.33
N THR A 120 -9.39 -0.12 -1.98
CA THR A 120 -9.91 -1.46 -1.67
C THR A 120 -8.78 -2.46 -1.48
N GLY A 121 -8.74 -3.08 -0.31
CA GLY A 121 -7.86 -4.22 -0.03
C GLY A 121 -8.66 -5.53 0.03
N THR A 122 -8.16 -6.56 -0.67
CA THR A 122 -8.78 -7.90 -0.67
C THR A 122 -7.92 -8.89 0.08
N THR A 123 -8.48 -9.51 1.12
CA THR A 123 -7.86 -10.58 1.91
C THR A 123 -8.55 -11.91 1.62
N ASP A 124 -7.97 -13.02 2.08
CA ASP A 124 -8.64 -14.34 2.07
C ASP A 124 -9.97 -14.36 2.86
N ALA A 125 -10.12 -13.45 3.83
CA ALA A 125 -11.28 -13.38 4.72
C ALA A 125 -12.40 -12.46 4.20
N GLY A 126 -12.15 -11.70 3.13
CA GLY A 126 -13.08 -10.71 2.60
C GLY A 126 -12.38 -9.45 2.12
N THR A 127 -13.19 -8.47 1.75
CA THR A 127 -12.75 -7.21 1.15
C THR A 127 -13.10 -6.06 2.08
N TRP A 128 -12.20 -5.08 2.18
CA TRP A 128 -12.47 -3.81 2.85
C TRP A 128 -12.37 -2.67 1.84
N SER A 129 -13.08 -1.56 2.07
CA SER A 129 -12.99 -0.38 1.21
C SER A 129 -13.11 0.91 2.00
N TYR A 130 -12.33 1.91 1.59
CA TYR A 130 -12.39 3.27 2.11
C TYR A 130 -12.77 4.22 1.00
N ILE A 131 -13.71 5.11 1.30
CA ILE A 131 -14.24 6.07 0.33
C ILE A 131 -13.86 7.47 0.79
N TYR A 132 -13.32 8.25 -0.15
CA TYR A 132 -12.89 9.63 0.05
C TYR A 132 -13.51 10.50 -1.04
N GLY A 133 -14.28 11.51 -0.66
CA GLY A 133 -14.67 12.56 -1.63
C GLY A 133 -13.47 13.36 -2.08
N ILE A 134 -13.50 13.89 -3.30
CA ILE A 134 -12.40 14.72 -3.83
C ILE A 134 -12.02 15.88 -2.90
N GLU A 135 -12.99 16.53 -2.27
CA GLU A 135 -12.73 17.61 -1.29
C GLU A 135 -11.89 17.12 -0.09
N THR A 136 -12.10 15.88 0.37
CA THR A 136 -11.29 15.27 1.44
C THR A 136 -9.89 14.96 0.94
N VAL A 137 -9.74 14.44 -0.28
CA VAL A 137 -8.42 14.17 -0.88
C VAL A 137 -7.64 15.47 -1.03
N GLU A 138 -8.26 16.54 -1.54
CA GLU A 138 -7.67 17.86 -1.66
C GLU A 138 -7.32 18.48 -0.30
N GLU A 139 -8.16 18.31 0.71
CA GLU A 139 -7.89 18.81 2.07
C GLU A 139 -6.65 18.16 2.68
N VAL A 140 -6.52 16.82 2.56
CA VAL A 140 -5.43 16.07 3.18
C VAL A 140 -4.11 16.13 2.41
N THR A 141 -4.16 16.29 1.08
CA THR A 141 -2.97 16.41 0.22
C THR A 141 -2.56 17.86 -0.04
N GLY A 142 -3.48 18.80 0.17
CA GLY A 142 -3.31 20.22 -0.09
C GLY A 142 -2.10 20.83 0.64
N ASN A 143 -1.48 21.80 -0.02
CA ASN A 143 -0.27 22.51 0.44
C ASN A 143 1.04 21.72 0.38
N GLY A 144 1.08 20.57 -0.30
CA GLY A 144 2.28 19.72 -0.36
C GLY A 144 2.63 19.09 0.99
N SER A 145 1.62 18.93 1.86
CA SER A 145 1.77 18.24 3.13
C SER A 145 1.86 16.74 2.87
N VAL A 146 2.77 16.06 3.57
CA VAL A 146 2.84 14.60 3.50
C VAL A 146 1.65 14.01 4.22
N VAL A 147 0.95 13.13 3.53
CA VAL A 147 -0.17 12.38 4.10
C VAL A 147 0.34 11.36 5.12
N GLU A 148 -0.18 11.43 6.35
CA GLU A 148 0.12 10.48 7.43
C GLU A 148 -0.91 9.34 7.45
N ALA A 149 -0.44 8.09 7.45
CA ALA A 149 -1.29 6.91 7.29
C ALA A 149 -2.38 6.77 8.37
N ASP A 150 -2.08 7.12 9.62
CA ASP A 150 -3.05 7.07 10.72
C ASP A 150 -4.11 8.20 10.66
N THR A 151 -3.85 9.26 9.91
CA THR A 151 -4.76 10.40 9.76
C THR A 151 -5.77 10.12 8.66
N VAL A 152 -5.30 9.65 7.50
CA VAL A 152 -6.17 9.35 6.34
C VAL A 152 -7.14 8.22 6.60
N TRP A 153 -6.74 7.22 7.40
CA TRP A 153 -7.65 6.15 7.76
C TRP A 153 -8.83 6.62 8.65
N LYS A 154 -8.67 7.72 9.37
CA LYS A 154 -9.72 8.31 10.24
C LYS A 154 -10.63 9.28 9.51
N SER A 155 -10.16 9.86 8.39
CA SER A 155 -10.95 10.79 7.57
C SER A 155 -11.82 10.10 6.52
N ALA A 156 -11.68 8.77 6.38
CA ALA A 156 -12.45 7.98 5.43
C ALA A 156 -13.88 7.72 5.92
N ASP A 157 -14.84 7.74 5.00
CA ASP A 157 -16.09 7.03 5.20
C ASP A 157 -15.81 5.53 4.99
N GLN A 158 -15.97 4.75 6.05
CA GLN A 158 -15.72 3.31 6.04
C GLN A 158 -16.99 2.61 5.56
N ASP A 159 -17.02 2.17 4.31
CA ASP A 159 -18.08 1.28 3.81
C ASP A 159 -17.60 -0.17 4.01
N PHE A 160 -17.91 -0.74 5.17
CA PHE A 160 -17.67 -2.15 5.45
C PHE A 160 -18.73 -2.98 4.73
N ASP A 161 -18.46 -3.40 3.50
CA ASP A 161 -19.13 -4.58 2.97
C ASP A 161 -18.16 -5.78 3.07
N SER A 162 -18.38 -6.58 4.12
CA SER A 162 -17.81 -7.90 4.42
C SER A 162 -16.42 -8.02 5.11
N VAL A 163 -16.39 -7.72 6.42
CA VAL A 163 -15.65 -8.57 7.37
C VAL A 163 -16.65 -9.47 8.08
N HIS A 164 -16.99 -10.61 7.48
CA HIS A 164 -17.63 -11.69 8.23
C HIS A 164 -16.54 -12.39 9.04
N ARG A 165 -16.53 -12.17 10.35
CA ARG A 165 -15.94 -13.13 11.30
C ARG A 165 -16.90 -14.28 11.56
#